data_AF-A0A2D5B2U9-F1
#
_entry.id   AF-A0A2D5B2U9-F1
#
_cell.length_a   1.000
_cell.length_b   1.000
_cell.length_c   1.000
_cell.angle_alpha   90.00
_cell.angle_beta   90.00
_cell.angle_gamma   90.00
#
_symmetry.space_group_name_H-M   'P 1'
#
loop_
_entity.id
_entity.type
_entity.pdbx_description
1 polymer ?
#
loop_
_entity_poly.entity_id
_entity_poly.type
_entity_poly.pdbx_seq_one_letter_code
_entity_poly.pdbx_strand_id
1 'polypeptide(L)' 'MTGETIITVVGNLTADPELRYTQNGLPVANFTIASTPR' A
#
# COMPACT_ATOMS: atom_id res chain seq x y z
N MET A 1 -14.44 3.89 10.91
CA MET A 1 -14.43 5.36 10.99
C MET A 1 -13.97 5.86 12.36
N THR A 2 -14.62 5.54 13.49
CA THR A 2 -14.09 5.90 14.81
C THR A 2 -12.88 5.03 15.17
N GLY A 3 -11.72 5.66 15.40
CA GLY A 3 -10.47 4.97 15.75
C GLY A 3 -9.56 4.58 14.57
N GLU A 4 -9.94 4.91 13.32
CA GLU A 4 -9.06 4.74 12.17
C GLU A 4 -8.06 5.89 12.09
N THR A 5 -6.76 5.56 12.02
CA THR A 5 -5.70 6.53 11.74
C THR A 5 -5.54 6.66 10.23
N ILE A 6 -6.27 7.60 9.64
CA ILE A 6 -6.14 7.91 8.22
C ILE A 6 -4.84 8.70 8.00
N ILE A 7 -3.98 8.20 7.11
CA ILE A 7 -2.73 8.87 6.71
C ILE A 7 -2.71 9.10 5.20
N THR A 8 -2.01 10.15 4.77
CA THR A 8 -1.70 10.40 3.36
C THR A 8 -0.20 10.22 3.16
N VAL A 9 0.19 9.44 2.15
CA VAL A 9 1.60 9.20 1.79
C VAL A 9 1.79 9.58 0.33
N VAL A 10 2.82 10.39 0.05
CA VAL A 10 3.22 10.77 -1.30
C VAL A 10 4.68 10.37 -1.51
N GLY A 11 4.97 9.73 -2.64
CA GLY A 11 6.31 9.24 -2.97
C GLY A 11 6.30 8.41 -4.26
N ASN A 12 7.40 7.70 -4.49
CA ASN A 12 7.58 6.86 -5.67
C ASN A 12 7.46 5.37 -5.30
N LEU A 13 6.91 4.56 -6.20
CA LEU A 13 6.99 3.10 -6.10
C LEU A 13 8.44 2.66 -6.32
N THR A 14 8.95 1.76 -5.48
CA THR A 14 10.31 1.24 -5.62
C THR A 14 10.42 0.08 -6.61
N ALA A 15 9.29 -0.56 -6.93
CA ALA A 15 9.16 -1.67 -7.88
C ALA A 15 7.68 -1.82 -8.28
N ASP A 16 7.40 -2.73 -9.20
CA ASP A 16 6.03 -3.12 -9.57
C ASP A 16 5.27 -3.73 -8.36
N PRO A 17 3.97 -3.45 -8.17
CA PRO A 17 3.17 -4.06 -7.11
C PRO A 17 3.01 -5.58 -7.27
N GLU A 18 3.12 -6.32 -6.17
CA GLU A 18 2.86 -7.77 -6.15
C GLU A 18 1.38 -8.03 -5.86
N LEU A 19 0.68 -8.69 -6.79
CA LEU A 19 -0.70 -9.14 -6.58
C LEU A 19 -0.74 -10.54 -5.98
N ARG A 20 -1.45 -10.70 -4.86
CA ARG A 20 -1.67 -11.97 -4.18
C ARG A 20 -3.16 -12.16 -3.88
N TYR A 21 -3.54 -13.36 -3.45
CA TYR A 21 -4.91 -13.70 -3.08
C TYR A 21 -4.94 -14.25 -1.65
N THR A 22 -5.93 -13.82 -0.88
CA THR A 22 -6.24 -14.40 0.44
C THR A 22 -6.79 -15.83 0.27
N GLN A 23 -6.87 -16.61 1.37
CA GLN A 23 -7.48 -17.95 1.32
C GLN A 23 -8.93 -17.94 0.81
N ASN A 24 -9.65 -16.83 1.02
CA ASN A 24 -11.02 -16.66 0.54
C ASN A 24 -11.09 -16.09 -0.89
N GLY A 25 -9.96 -16.01 -1.60
CA GLY A 25 -9.90 -15.56 -3.00
C GLY A 25 -9.97 -14.05 -3.22
N LEU A 26 -9.90 -13.24 -2.15
CA LEU A 26 -9.87 -11.78 -2.30
C LEU A 26 -8.48 -11.29 -2.75
N PRO A 27 -8.38 -10.44 -3.79
CA PRO A 27 -7.12 -9.89 -4.26
C PRO A 27 -6.56 -8.84 -3.29
N VAL A 28 -5.24 -8.88 -3.06
CA VAL A 28 -4.49 -7.92 -2.24
C VAL A 28 -3.19 -7.56 -2.96
N ALA A 29 -2.88 -6.27 -3.06
CA ALA A 29 -1.64 -5.78 -3.64
C ALA A 29 -0.67 -5.31 -2.56
N ASN A 30 0.58 -5.77 -2.62
CA ASN A 30 1.67 -5.25 -1.78
C ASN A 30 2.56 -4.34 -2.64
N PHE A 31 2.89 -3.16 -2.10
CA PHE A 31 3.85 -2.25 -2.73
C PHE A 31 4.56 -1.42 -1.66
N THR A 32 5.74 -0.89 -2.01
CA THR A 32 6.56 -0.06 -1.14
C THR A 32 6.67 1.34 -1.74
N ILE A 33 6.41 2.37 -0.93
CA ILE A 33 6.56 3.78 -1.31
C ILE A 33 7.82 4.34 -0.66
N ALA A 34 8.74 4.85 -1.49
CA ALA A 34 9.83 5.71 -1.04
C ALA A 34 9.35 7.17 -1.01
N SER A 35 9.29 7.77 0.19
CA SER A 35 8.93 9.18 0.38
C SER A 35 10.17 9.97 0.79
N THR A 36 10.65 10.85 -0.10
CA THR A 36 11.77 11.75 0.16
C THR A 36 11.23 13.17 0.30
N PRO A 37 11.30 13.79 1.51
CA PRO A 37 10.94 15.19 1.69
C PRO A 37 11.85 16.10 0.87
N ARG A 38 11.30 17.18 0.31
CA ARG A 38 12.03 18.22 -0.42
C ARG A 38 11.55 19.60 0.01
#